data_AF-A0A9E0JSI9-F1
#
_entry.id   AF-A0A9E0JSI9-F1
#
_cell.length_a   1.000
_cell.length_b   1.000
_cell.length_c   1.000
_cell.angle_alpha   90.00
_cell.angle_beta   90.00
_cell.angle_gamma   90.00
#
_symmetry.space_group_name_H-M   'P 1'
#
loop_
_entity.id
_entity.type
_entity.pdbx_description
1 polymer ?
#
loop_
_entity_poly.entity_id
_entity_poly.type
_entity_poly.pdbx_seq_one_letter_code
_entity_poly.pdbx_strand_id
1 'polypeptide(L)'
;MKIRIANRQKRTKIDSRRIRGNVIRLLRLIGCAEKEISISFVDDEAIRLLNRQYLRLDKPTNVLSFSLEEGECGKINPGLLGDVVISVDTALRDAKQGGFTLEEEILFLIIHGLLHLT
;
A
#
# COMPACT_ATOMS: atom_id res chain seq x y z
N MET A 1 9.42 -2.56 14.82
CA MET A 1 8.62 -2.17 13.63
C MET A 1 9.51 -1.90 12.44
N LYS A 2 9.51 -2.80 11.46
CA LYS A 2 10.18 -2.59 10.17
C LYS A 2 9.12 -2.14 9.17
N ILE A 3 8.95 -0.83 9.02
CA ILE A 3 8.08 -0.25 7.99
C ILE A 3 8.99 0.27 6.90
N ARG A 4 8.81 -0.21 5.67
CA ARG A 4 9.53 0.29 4.49
C ARG A 4 8.57 1.13 3.67
N ILE A 5 8.93 2.39 3.40
CA ILE A 5 8.14 3.27 2.53
C ILE A 5 9.04 3.70 1.40
N ALA A 6 8.61 3.44 0.16
CA ALA A 6 9.35 3.80 -1.04
C ALA A 6 8.46 4.60 -1.98
N ASN A 7 8.84 5.85 -2.27
CA ASN A 7 8.22 6.60 -3.35
C ASN A 7 9.01 6.35 -4.64
N ARG A 8 8.46 5.55 -5.55
CA ARG A 8 9.11 5.15 -6.81
C ARG A 8 8.66 5.98 -8.01
N GLN A 9 7.63 6.79 -7.86
CA GLN A 9 7.23 7.78 -8.86
C GLN A 9 7.88 9.15 -8.60
N LYS A 10 7.99 9.97 -9.65
CA LYS A 10 8.68 11.27 -9.61
C LYS A 10 7.76 12.50 -9.67
N ARG A 11 6.46 12.31 -9.92
CA ARG A 11 5.48 13.37 -10.18
C ARG A 11 5.02 14.08 -8.91
N THR A 12 4.87 13.34 -7.82
CA THR A 12 4.27 13.86 -6.59
C THR A 12 5.17 13.62 -5.39
N LYS A 13 5.35 14.64 -4.55
CA LYS A 13 6.06 14.48 -3.28
C LYS A 13 5.11 13.87 -2.25
N ILE A 14 5.58 12.83 -1.59
CA ILE A 14 4.84 12.10 -0.56
C ILE A 14 5.56 12.27 0.78
N ASP A 15 4.85 12.77 1.79
CA ASP A 15 5.40 12.89 3.14
C ASP A 15 5.45 11.51 3.81
N SER A 16 6.59 10.85 3.60
CA SER A 16 6.84 9.52 4.16
C SER A 16 6.93 9.52 5.69
N ARG A 17 7.26 10.65 6.34
CA ARG A 17 7.30 10.75 7.81
C ARG A 17 5.89 10.72 8.37
N ARG A 18 4.99 11.51 7.80
CA ARG A 18 3.59 11.57 8.23
C ARG A 18 2.88 10.24 8.01
N ILE A 19 3.07 9.63 6.85
CA ILE A 19 2.51 8.31 6.52
C ILE A 19 3.05 7.25 7.49
N ARG A 20 4.36 7.25 7.78
CA ARG A 20 4.95 6.31 8.73
C ARG A 20 4.29 6.41 10.11
N GLY A 21 4.05 7.63 10.61
CA GLY A 21 3.36 7.86 11.87
C GLY A 21 1.96 7.24 11.90
N ASN A 22 1.19 7.44 10.83
CA ASN A 22 -0.15 6.88 10.70
C ASN A 22 -0.14 5.36 10.62
N VAL A 23 0.75 4.77 9.83
CA VAL A 23 0.90 3.32 9.69
C VAL A 23 1.31 2.67 11.01
N ILE A 24 2.22 3.28 11.77
CA ILE A 24 2.59 2.80 13.12
C ILE A 24 1.37 2.74 14.03
N ARG A 25 0.55 3.79 14.02
CA ARG A 25 -0.66 3.86 14.84
C ARG A 25 -1.67 2.79 14.44
N LEU A 26 -1.89 2.60 13.14
CA LEU A 26 -2.79 1.57 12.60
C LEU A 26 -2.31 0.16 12.98
N LEU A 27 -1.03 -0.17 12.76
CA LEU A 27 -0.46 -1.47 13.12
C LEU A 27 -0.57 -1.79 14.61
N ARG A 28 -0.45 -0.78 15.49
CA ARG A 28 -0.69 -0.96 16.93
C ARG A 28 -2.15 -1.27 17.26
N LEU A 29 -3.09 -0.60 16.58
CA LEU A 29 -4.52 -0.80 16.80
C LEU A 29 -4.98 -2.21 16.40
N ILE A 30 -4.41 -2.77 15.32
CA ILE A 30 -4.73 -4.11 14.82
C ILE A 30 -3.88 -5.22 15.47
N GLY A 31 -3.06 -4.91 16.49
CA GLY A 31 -2.23 -5.91 17.17
C GLY A 31 -1.03 -6.43 16.36
N CYS A 32 -0.69 -5.82 15.22
CA CYS A 32 0.39 -6.24 14.33
C CYS A 32 1.66 -5.39 14.50
N ALA A 33 1.91 -4.88 15.71
CA ALA A 33 3.00 -3.94 15.97
C ALA A 33 4.40 -4.52 15.74
N GLU A 34 4.56 -5.84 15.75
CA GLU A 34 5.87 -6.48 15.54
C GLU A 34 6.13 -6.88 14.08
N LYS A 35 5.11 -6.81 13.22
CA LYS A 35 5.20 -7.23 11.83
C LYS A 35 5.87 -6.18 10.93
N GLU A 36 6.40 -6.66 9.81
CA GLU A 36 7.05 -5.89 8.75
C GLU A 36 6.09 -5.70 7.57
N ILE A 37 6.02 -4.46 7.07
CA ILE A 37 5.22 -4.07 5.92
C ILE A 37 6.03 -3.15 5.00
N SER A 38 5.90 -3.35 3.70
CA SER A 38 6.37 -2.38 2.71
C SER A 38 5.21 -1.66 2.05
N ILE A 39 5.34 -0.35 1.88
CA ILE A 39 4.41 0.50 1.14
C ILE A 39 5.18 1.14 -0.01
N SER A 40 4.76 0.89 -1.25
CA SER A 40 5.38 1.45 -2.45
C SER A 40 4.40 2.33 -3.20
N PHE A 41 4.81 3.57 -3.47
CA PHE A 41 4.07 4.50 -4.30
C PHE A 41 4.62 4.47 -5.72
N VAL A 42 3.76 4.19 -6.69
CA VAL A 42 4.10 4.01 -8.10
C VAL A 42 3.21 4.86 -9.00
N ASP A 43 3.52 4.88 -10.29
CA ASP A 43 2.65 5.45 -11.32
C ASP A 43 1.66 4.41 -11.87
N ASP A 44 0.74 4.88 -12.72
CA ASP A 44 -0.27 4.00 -13.33
C ASP A 44 0.33 2.93 -14.24
N GLU A 45 1.45 3.23 -14.90
CA GLU A 45 2.10 2.29 -15.80
C GLU A 45 2.65 1.10 -15.01
N ALA A 46 3.39 1.38 -13.94
CA ALA A 46 3.92 0.34 -13.07
C ALA A 46 2.81 -0.47 -12.41
N ILE A 47 1.74 0.14 -11.89
CA ILE A 47 0.66 -0.64 -11.27
C ILE A 47 -0.14 -1.45 -12.29
N ARG A 48 -0.33 -0.95 -13.52
CA ARG A 48 -0.99 -1.69 -14.60
C ARG A 48 -0.19 -2.94 -14.97
N LEU A 49 1.14 -2.83 -15.04
CA LEU A 49 2.01 -3.98 -15.29
C LEU A 49 1.88 -5.03 -14.17
N LEU A 50 1.87 -4.60 -12.91
CA LEU A 50 1.64 -5.49 -11.77
C LEU A 50 0.25 -6.13 -11.83
N ASN A 51 -0.80 -5.35 -12.11
CA ASN A 51 -2.17 -5.84 -12.19
C ASN A 51 -2.32 -6.89 -13.32
N ARG A 52 -1.66 -6.65 -14.46
CA ARG A 52 -1.60 -7.62 -15.57
C ARG A 52 -0.83 -8.88 -15.18
N GLN A 53 0.28 -8.74 -14.47
CA GLN A 53 1.13 -9.88 -14.09
C GLN A 53 0.46 -10.78 -13.05
N TYR A 54 -0.15 -10.20 -12.02
CA TYR A 54 -0.66 -10.96 -10.87
C TYR A 54 -2.16 -11.26 -10.96
N LEU A 55 -2.98 -10.35 -11.52
CA LEU A 55 -4.44 -10.51 -11.62
C LEU A 55 -4.93 -10.70 -13.06
N ARG A 56 -4.03 -10.72 -14.06
CA ARG A 56 -4.36 -10.83 -15.50
C ARG A 56 -5.29 -9.73 -16.02
N LEU A 57 -5.28 -8.57 -15.36
CA LEU A 57 -6.08 -7.40 -15.73
C LEU A 57 -5.18 -6.30 -16.27
N ASP A 58 -5.30 -5.99 -17.57
CA ASP A 58 -4.49 -4.95 -18.23
C ASP A 58 -5.08 -3.54 -18.05
N LYS A 59 -5.27 -3.13 -16.79
CA LYS A 59 -5.75 -1.80 -16.41
C LYS A 59 -5.06 -1.30 -15.14
N PRO A 60 -4.85 0.02 -14.99
CA PRO A 60 -4.40 0.55 -13.71
C PRO A 60 -5.47 0.32 -12.63
N THR A 61 -5.01 0.22 -11.39
CA THR A 61 -5.86 0.16 -10.19
C THR A 61 -5.31 1.14 -9.16
N ASN A 62 -6.07 1.43 -8.11
CA ASN A 62 -5.65 2.33 -7.04
C ASN A 62 -4.65 1.67 -6.09
N VAL A 63 -4.90 0.42 -5.70
CA VAL A 63 -4.05 -0.34 -4.78
C VAL A 63 -3.97 -1.82 -5.17
N LEU A 64 -2.81 -2.43 -4.90
CA LEU A 64 -2.59 -3.88 -4.90
C LEU A 64 -1.95 -4.27 -3.56
N SER A 65 -2.48 -5.32 -2.93
CA SER A 65 -1.92 -5.91 -1.71
C SER A 65 -1.36 -7.30 -2.03
N PHE A 66 -0.14 -7.56 -1.56
CA PHE A 66 0.53 -8.84 -1.69
C PHE A 66 0.77 -9.41 -0.28
N SER A 67 -0.16 -10.26 0.17
CA SER A 67 -0.09 -10.93 1.47
C SER A 67 1.01 -11.99 1.48
N LEU A 68 1.92 -11.89 2.44
CA LEU A 68 2.97 -12.90 2.67
C LEU A 68 2.63 -13.86 3.82
N GLU A 69 1.59 -13.55 4.61
CA GLU A 69 1.04 -14.48 5.59
C GLU A 69 0.22 -15.60 4.95
N GLU A 70 -0.36 -15.37 3.77
CA GLU A 70 -1.16 -16.35 3.06
C GLU A 70 -0.27 -17.32 2.26
N GLY A 71 -0.37 -18.63 2.56
CA GLY A 71 0.37 -19.69 1.87
C GLY A 71 1.46 -20.36 2.72
N GLU A 72 2.23 -21.28 2.13
CA GLU A 72 3.28 -22.04 2.84
C GLU A 72 4.36 -21.13 3.47
N CYS A 73 4.54 -19.91 2.94
CA CYS A 73 5.49 -18.91 3.42
C CYS A 73 5.12 -18.28 4.77
N GLY A 74 3.83 -18.19 5.13
CA GLY A 74 3.39 -17.60 6.41
C GLY A 74 3.88 -18.38 7.63
N LYS A 75 4.13 -19.70 7.47
CA LYS A 75 4.73 -20.55 8.52
C LYS A 75 6.23 -20.34 8.71
N ILE A 76 6.90 -19.76 7.71
CA ILE A 76 8.37 -19.59 7.69
C ILE A 76 8.76 -18.23 8.29
N ASN A 77 7.94 -17.19 8.09
CA ASN A 77 8.17 -15.86 8.65
C ASN A 77 6.86 -15.19 9.09
N PRO A 78 6.35 -15.49 10.31
CA PRO A 78 5.13 -14.87 10.85
C PRO A 78 5.25 -13.35 11.10
N GLY A 79 6.46 -12.81 10.93
CA GLY A 79 6.74 -11.38 11.09
C GLY A 79 6.55 -10.54 9.82
N LEU A 80 6.19 -11.10 8.66
CA LEU A 80 6.01 -10.35 7.40
C LEU A 80 4.52 -10.27 7.04
N LEU A 81 3.93 -9.08 7.05
CA LEU A 81 2.57 -8.85 6.54
C LEU A 81 2.54 -8.95 5.01
N GLY A 82 3.47 -8.25 4.37
CA GLY A 82 3.55 -8.18 2.91
C GLY A 82 3.76 -6.77 2.39
N ASP A 83 3.32 -6.58 1.14
CA ASP A 83 3.55 -5.35 0.38
C ASP A 83 2.22 -4.71 -0.05
N VAL A 84 2.12 -3.40 0.14
CA VAL A 84 1.02 -2.57 -0.38
C VAL A 84 1.60 -1.65 -1.46
N VAL A 85 1.05 -1.74 -2.67
CA VAL A 85 1.46 -0.92 -3.81
C VAL A 85 0.31 0.01 -4.20
N ILE A 86 0.56 1.31 -4.18
CA ILE A 86 -0.44 2.35 -4.42
C ILE A 86 -0.05 3.16 -5.66
N SER A 87 -0.97 3.31 -6.61
CA SER A 87 -0.80 4.25 -7.71
C SER A 87 -1.17 5.65 -7.26
N VAL A 88 -0.20 6.56 -7.32
CA VAL A 88 -0.41 7.98 -6.97
C VAL A 88 -1.24 8.69 -8.04
N ASP A 89 -1.09 8.32 -9.31
CA ASP A 89 -1.86 8.90 -10.41
C ASP A 89 -3.35 8.55 -10.28
N THR A 90 -3.67 7.29 -9.95
CA THR A 90 -5.05 6.87 -9.70
C THR A 90 -5.59 7.47 -8.40
N ALA A 91 -4.84 7.43 -7.30
CA ALA A 91 -5.25 8.06 -6.04
C ALA A 91 -5.54 9.58 -6.20
N LEU A 92 -4.77 10.29 -7.03
CA LEU A 92 -5.05 11.70 -7.35
C LEU A 92 -6.37 11.90 -8.10
N ARG A 93 -6.74 10.97 -8.99
CA ARG A 93 -8.03 11.03 -9.70
C ARG A 93 -9.17 10.71 -8.74
N ASP A 94 -9.02 9.69 -7.92
CA ASP A 94 -10.02 9.25 -6.95
C ASP A 94 -10.28 10.35 -5.91
N ALA A 95 -9.22 10.94 -5.35
CA ALA A 95 -9.31 12.07 -4.43
C ALA A 95 -10.09 13.25 -5.03
N LYS A 96 -9.81 13.61 -6.29
CA LYS A 96 -10.52 14.69 -6.98
C LYS A 96 -12.00 14.37 -7.22
N GLN A 97 -12.32 13.12 -7.56
CA GLN A 97 -13.70 12.69 -7.79
C GLN A 97 -14.50 12.62 -6.48
N GLY A 98 -13.87 12.19 -5.39
CA GLY A 98 -14.47 12.09 -4.06
C GLY A 98 -14.50 13.41 -3.27
N GLY A 99 -13.80 14.45 -3.73
CA GLY A 99 -13.68 15.72 -3.00
C GLY A 99 -12.74 15.65 -1.80
N PHE A 100 -11.80 14.71 -1.79
CA PHE A 100 -10.80 14.51 -0.75
C PHE A 100 -9.45 15.08 -1.16
N THR A 101 -8.57 15.27 -0.17
CA THR A 101 -7.16 15.51 -0.39
C THR A 101 -6.44 14.21 -0.78
N LEU A 102 -5.31 14.32 -1.49
CA LEU A 102 -4.48 13.16 -1.81
C LEU A 102 -4.02 12.41 -0.56
N GLU A 103 -3.74 13.13 0.54
CA GLU A 103 -3.31 12.53 1.79
C GLU A 103 -4.40 11.64 2.41
N GLU A 104 -5.65 12.08 2.37
CA GLU A 104 -6.80 11.31 2.84
C GLU A 104 -7.01 10.06 1.99
N GLU A 105 -6.94 10.19 0.67
CA GLU A 105 -7.08 9.04 -0.24
C GLU A 105 -5.95 8.03 -0.04
N ILE A 106 -4.70 8.48 0.07
CA ILE A 106 -3.57 7.59 0.36
C ILE A 106 -3.75 6.88 1.70
N LEU A 107 -4.21 7.58 2.74
CA LEU A 107 -4.46 6.96 4.03
C LEU A 107 -5.56 5.91 3.95
N PHE A 108 -6.64 6.20 3.22
CA PHE A 108 -7.72 5.26 2.95
C PHE A 108 -7.20 4.01 2.23
N LEU A 109 -6.43 4.18 1.15
CA LEU A 109 -5.84 3.07 0.40
C LEU A 109 -4.85 2.25 1.22
N ILE A 110 -4.09 2.87 2.13
CA ILE A 110 -3.22 2.16 3.08
C ILE A 110 -4.03 1.32 4.06
N ILE A 111 -5.12 1.87 4.63
CA ILE A 111 -6.00 1.13 5.53
C ILE A 111 -6.65 -0.03 4.78
N HIS A 112 -7.19 0.22 3.58
CA HIS A 112 -7.76 -0.81 2.73
C HIS A 112 -6.74 -1.90 2.40
N GLY A 113 -5.53 -1.50 2.01
CA GLY A 113 -4.45 -2.42 1.67
C GLY A 113 -4.03 -3.28 2.86
N LEU A 114 -3.92 -2.68 4.05
CA LEU A 114 -3.62 -3.37 5.32
C LEU A 114 -4.68 -4.39 5.70
N LEU A 115 -5.96 -4.08 5.52
CA LEU A 115 -7.07 -4.99 5.84
C LEU A 115 -7.08 -6.25 4.97
N HIS A 116 -6.53 -6.19 3.76
CA HIS A 116 -6.33 -7.38 2.93
C HIS A 116 -5.11 -8.22 3.33
N LEU A 117 -4.19 -7.65 4.14
CA LEU A 117 -3.00 -8.36 4.63
C LEU A 117 -3.24 -9.08 5.96
N THR A 118 -4.37 -8.83 6.63
CA THR A 118 -4.71 -9.34 7.98
C THR A 118 -5.94 -10.21 7.96
#